data_AF-A0A928BK88-F1
#
_entry.id   AF-A0A928BK88-F1
#
_cell.length_a   1.000
_cell.length_b   1.000
_cell.length_c   1.000
_cell.angle_alpha   90.00
_cell.angle_beta   90.00
_cell.angle_gamma   90.00
#
_symmetry.space_group_name_H-M   'P 1'
#
loop_
_entity.id
_entity.type
_entity.pdbx_description
1 polymer ?
#
loop_
_entity_poly.entity_id
_entity_poly.type
_entity_poly.pdbx_seq_one_letter_code
_entity_poly.pdbx_strand_id
1 'polypeptide(L)' 'MSLGRVLLAILFPPLAVLDRGCGSILITLLLTACGWVPGVIAALVILNKNE' A
#
# COMPACT_ATOMS: atom_id res chain seq x y z
N MET A 1 -13.08 -4.22 -1.52
CA MET A 1 -11.72 -4.71 -1.19
C MET A 1 -11.81 -6.17 -0.77
N SER A 2 -11.09 -7.09 -1.41
CA SER A 2 -11.00 -8.46 -0.89
C SER A 2 -10.14 -8.45 0.36
N LEU A 3 -10.57 -9.16 1.41
CA LEU A 3 -9.91 -9.21 2.72
C LEU A 3 -8.43 -9.64 2.61
N GLY A 4 -8.12 -10.48 1.62
CA GLY A 4 -6.74 -10.88 1.30
C GLY A 4 -5.83 -9.73 0.86
N ARG A 5 -6.34 -8.73 0.11
CA ARG A 5 -5.55 -7.56 -0.31
C ARG A 5 -5.21 -6.66 0.87
N VAL A 6 -6.07 -6.61 1.89
CA VAL A 6 -5.83 -5.84 3.13
C VAL A 6 -4.74 -6.50 3.99
N LEU A 7 -4.80 -7.83 4.15
CA LEU A 7 -3.74 -8.60 4.82
C LEU A 7 -2.39 -8.45 4.10
N LEU A 8 -2.38 -8.51 2.76
CA LEU A 8 -1.20 -8.25 1.95
C LEU A 8 -0.67 -6.82 2.13
N ALA A 9 -1.54 -5.81 2.24
CA ALA A 9 -1.14 -4.42 2.46
C ALA A 9 -0.50 -4.17 3.83
N ILE A 10 -0.83 -4.99 4.84
CA ILE A 10 -0.23 -4.91 6.17
C ILE A 10 1.13 -5.62 6.17
N LEU A 11 1.21 -6.84 5.64
CA LEU A 11 2.46 -7.63 5.67
C LEU A 11 3.50 -7.09 4.67
N PHE A 12 3.05 -6.69 3.49
CA PHE A 12 3.89 -6.23 2.38
C PHE A 12 3.19 -5.05 1.65
N PRO A 13 3.19 -3.84 2.24
CA PRO A 13 2.52 -2.67 1.69
C PRO A 13 2.81 -2.41 0.20
N PRO A 14 4.07 -2.40 -0.30
CA PRO A 14 4.35 -2.12 -1.72
C PRO A 14 3.80 -3.19 -2.67
N LEU A 15 3.62 -4.43 -2.21
CA LEU A 15 3.13 -5.54 -3.02
C LEU A 15 1.61 -5.46 -3.25
N ALA A 16 0.88 -4.89 -2.29
CA ALA A 16 -0.57 -4.73 -2.39
C ALA A 16 -0.99 -3.58 -3.33
N VAL A 17 -0.09 -2.62 -3.58
CA VAL A 17 -0.30 -1.45 -4.45
C VAL A 17 0.28 -1.62 -5.86
N LEU A 18 0.87 -2.78 -6.16
CA LEU A 18 1.42 -3.09 -7.48
C LEU A 18 0.38 -2.99 -8.61
N ASP A 19 -0.87 -3.34 -8.29
CA ASP A 19 -2.03 -3.29 -9.18
C ASP A 19 -2.56 -1.86 -9.43
N ARG A 20 -2.08 -0.85 -8.67
CA ARG A 20 -2.57 0.54 -8.68
C ARG A 20 -1.65 1.51 -9.45
N GLY A 21 -0.52 1.03 -9.96
CA GLY A 21 0.40 1.81 -10.79
C GLY A 21 1.70 2.25 -10.10
N CYS A 22 2.71 2.57 -10.93
CA CYS A 22 4.10 2.79 -10.53
C CYS A 22 4.28 3.91 -9.49
N GLY A 23 3.51 5.00 -9.59
CA GLY A 23 3.58 6.12 -8.65
C GLY A 23 3.15 5.76 -7.22
N SER A 24 2.10 4.93 -7.08
CA SER A 24 1.64 4.46 -5.76
C SER A 24 2.65 3.53 -5.10
N ILE A 25 3.32 2.68 -5.89
CA ILE A 25 4.37 1.78 -5.40
C ILE A 25 5.55 2.61 -4.87
N LEU A 26 5.99 3.63 -5.61
CA LEU A 26 7.13 4.46 -5.24
C LEU A 26 6.88 5.22 -3.93
N ILE A 27 5.69 5.82 -3.78
CA ILE A 27 5.28 6.52 -2.54
C ILE A 27 5.20 5.55 -1.37
N THR A 28 4.55 4.40 -1.55
CA THR A 28 4.39 3.41 -0.49
C THR A 28 5.73 2.81 -0.06
N LEU A 29 6.65 2.59 -0.99
CA LEU A 29 8.00 2.09 -0.73
C LEU A 29 8.84 3.13 0.02
N LEU A 30 8.79 4.40 -0.39
CA LEU A 30 9.48 5.50 0.30
C LEU A 30 8.95 5.69 1.73
N LEU A 31 7.62 5.62 1.91
CA LEU A 31 7.01 5.70 3.25
C LEU A 31 7.37 4.48 4.09
N THR A 32 7.36 3.27 3.51
CA THR A 32 7.77 2.03 4.20
C THR A 32 9.25 2.10 4.63
N ALA A 33 10.11 2.75 3.85
CA ALA A 33 11.52 2.99 4.18
C ALA A 33 11.70 4.03 5.32
N CYS A 34 10.86 5.06 5.38
CA CYS A 34 10.79 5.98 6.53
C CYS A 34 10.17 5.35 7.78
N GLY A 35 9.33 4.33 7.62
CA GLY A 35 8.72 3.57 8.69
C GLY A 35 7.62 2.64 8.19
N TRP A 36 7.44 1.49 8.84
CA TRP A 36 6.44 0.52 8.40
C TRP A 36 5.00 1.06 8.53
N VAL A 37 4.70 1.77 9.63
CA VAL A 37 3.38 2.35 9.91
C VAL A 37 2.90 3.30 8.79
N PRO A 38 3.66 4.33 8.36
CA PRO A 38 3.24 5.19 7.26
C PRO A 38 3.08 4.45 5.93
N GLY A 39 3.88 3.40 5.67
CA GLY A 39 3.74 2.54 4.49
C GLY A 39 2.40 1.80 4.45
N VAL A 40 2.00 1.20 5.57
CA VAL A 40 0.70 0.49 5.69
C VAL A 40 -0.48 1.47 5.55
N ILE A 41 -0.41 2.64 6.19
CA ILE A 41 -1.47 3.66 6.07
C ILE A 41 -1.59 4.14 4.62
N ALA A 42 -0.49 4.41 3.93
CA ALA A 42 -0.51 4.80 2.52
C ALA A 42 -1.11 3.72 1.64
N ALA A 43 -0.70 2.45 1.81
CA ALA A 43 -1.26 1.32 1.08
C ALA A 43 -2.78 1.19 1.32
N LEU A 44 -3.25 1.34 2.56
CA LEU A 44 -4.67 1.29 2.92
C LEU A 44 -5.48 2.46 2.36
N VAL A 45 -4.93 3.67 2.36
CA VAL A 45 -5.57 4.86 1.77
C VAL A 45 -5.68 4.72 0.27
N ILE A 46 -4.60 4.31 -0.41
CA ILE A 46 -4.62 4.05 -1.85
C ILE A 46 -5.63 2.97 -2.15
N LEU A 47 -5.59 1.83 -1.43
CA LEU A 47 -6.57 0.76 -1.58
C LEU A 47 -8.01 1.27 -1.38
N ASN A 48 -8.32 2.13 -0.41
CA ASN A 48 -9.68 2.64 -0.24
C ASN A 48 -10.08 3.77 -1.21
N LYS A 49 -9.13 4.48 -1.82
CA LYS A 49 -9.36 5.65 -2.67
C LYS A 49 -9.48 5.33 -4.17
N ASN A 50 -9.99 4.14 -4.53
CA ASN A 50 -10.36 3.85 -5.93
C ASN A 50 -11.78 4.39 -6.19
N GLU A 51 -11.86 5.58 -6.80
CA GLU A 51 -12.85 5.84 -7.85
C GLU A 51 -12.20 5.50 -9.20
#